data_AF-A0A4Y2K944-F1
#
_entry.id   AF-A0A4Y2K944-F1
#
_cell.length_a   1.000
_cell.length_b   1.000
_cell.length_c   1.000
_cell.angle_alpha   90.00
_cell.angle_beta   90.00
_cell.angle_gamma   90.00
#
_symmetry.space_group_name_H-M   'P 1'
#
loop_
_entity.id
_entity.type
_entity.pdbx_description
1 polymer ?
#
loop_
_entity_poly.entity_id
_entity_poly.type
_entity_poly.pdbx_seq_one_letter_code
_entity_poly.pdbx_strand_id
1 'polypeptide(L)'
;MNEAQRKSWTSFVAVVGNFLGKRKAENYVEGVNEIRNSFKSLGCNMRIKVHYLHCHLDRFPKNLGDTSEQQGGRFHQDIKTTEDLYQGRWDNHMMTDYCWSLKETVPKYIQEMSLKRSFRSV
;
A
#
# COMPACT_ATOMS: atom_id res chain seq x y z
N MET A 1 24.10 -8.98 7.99
CA MET A 1 22.67 -8.67 8.26
C MET A 1 22.31 -9.30 9.59
N ASN A 2 21.84 -8.53 10.56
CA ASN A 2 21.45 -9.07 11.86
C ASN A 2 20.15 -9.90 11.75
N GLU A 3 19.83 -10.69 12.78
CA GLU A 3 18.68 -11.59 12.74
C GLU A 3 17.35 -10.85 12.52
N ALA A 4 17.19 -9.68 13.13
CA ALA A 4 16.01 -8.84 12.99
C ALA A 4 15.85 -8.29 11.56
N GLN A 5 16.94 -7.85 10.93
CA GLN A 5 16.98 -7.40 9.54
C GLN A 5 16.67 -8.55 8.59
N ARG A 6 17.21 -9.76 8.85
CA ARG A 6 16.91 -10.97 8.06
C ARG A 6 15.42 -11.30 8.12
N LYS A 7 14.84 -11.30 9.33
CA LYS A 7 13.41 -11.52 9.54
C LYS A 7 12.57 -10.46 8.82
N SER A 8 12.91 -9.19 8.96
CA SER A 8 12.22 -8.09 8.28
C SER A 8 12.29 -8.23 6.75
N TRP A 9 13.43 -8.62 6.20
CA TRP A 9 13.61 -8.85 4.77
C TRP A 9 12.79 -10.03 4.27
N THR A 10 12.79 -11.16 4.99
CA THR A 10 11.99 -12.33 4.63
C THR A 10 10.50 -12.02 4.66
N SER A 11 9.99 -11.32 5.67
CA SER A 11 8.59 -10.87 5.70
C SER A 11 8.27 -9.93 4.55
N PHE A 12 9.18 -9.02 4.18
CA PHE A 12 9.02 -8.15 3.01
C PHE A 12 8.89 -8.94 1.70
N VAL A 13 9.80 -9.87 1.44
CA VAL A 13 9.76 -10.72 0.24
C VAL A 13 8.47 -11.54 0.19
N ALA A 14 8.00 -12.04 1.34
CA ALA A 14 6.74 -12.77 1.43
C ALA A 14 5.53 -11.90 1.04
N VAL A 15 5.46 -10.65 1.49
CA VAL A 15 4.39 -9.73 1.08
C VAL A 15 4.49 -9.35 -0.39
N VAL A 16 5.68 -9.17 -0.93
CA VAL A 16 5.85 -8.91 -2.37
C VAL A 16 5.32 -10.09 -3.19
N GLY A 17 5.68 -11.33 -2.84
CA GLY A 17 5.24 -12.52 -3.58
C GLY A 17 3.77 -12.86 -3.40
N ASN A 18 3.24 -12.71 -2.19
CA ASN A 18 1.91 -13.19 -1.81
C ASN A 18 0.83 -12.11 -1.82
N PHE A 19 1.18 -10.83 -1.85
CA PHE A 19 0.21 -9.73 -1.89
C PHE A 19 0.42 -8.84 -3.11
N LEU A 20 1.61 -8.24 -3.26
CA LEU A 20 1.85 -7.24 -4.29
C LEU A 20 2.12 -7.81 -5.70
N GLY A 21 2.34 -9.12 -5.80
CA GLY A 21 2.60 -9.83 -7.04
C GLY A 21 1.31 -10.19 -7.79
N LYS A 22 1.25 -11.41 -8.34
CA LYS A 22 0.10 -11.83 -9.17
C LYS A 22 -1.17 -12.14 -8.36
N ARG A 23 -1.02 -12.50 -7.08
CA ARG A 23 -2.08 -12.99 -6.20
C ARG A 23 -2.16 -12.15 -4.93
N LYS A 24 -3.39 -11.89 -4.45
CA LYS A 24 -3.67 -11.39 -3.10
C LYS A 24 -3.99 -12.57 -2.19
N ALA A 25 -3.02 -13.03 -1.41
CA ALA A 25 -3.18 -14.11 -0.43
C ALA A 25 -4.13 -13.68 0.70
N GLU A 26 -4.84 -14.63 1.31
CA GLU A 26 -5.84 -14.34 2.34
C GLU A 26 -5.22 -13.79 3.63
N ASN A 27 -3.98 -14.19 3.93
CA ASN A 27 -3.22 -13.75 5.09
C ASN A 27 -2.38 -12.47 4.85
N TYR A 28 -2.67 -11.70 3.80
CA TYR A 28 -1.91 -10.50 3.45
C TYR A 28 -1.88 -9.44 4.57
N VAL A 29 -2.94 -9.35 5.38
CA VAL A 29 -3.01 -8.44 6.54
C VAL A 29 -1.97 -8.78 7.58
N GLU A 30 -1.81 -10.08 7.89
CA GLU A 30 -0.83 -10.58 8.84
C GLU A 30 0.59 -10.29 8.34
N GLY A 31 0.87 -10.57 7.07
CA GLY A 31 2.17 -10.31 6.47
C GLY A 31 2.56 -8.81 6.51
N VAL A 32 1.61 -7.91 6.25
CA VAL A 32 1.89 -6.46 6.30
C VAL A 32 2.08 -5.97 7.73
N ASN A 33 1.32 -6.53 8.70
CA ASN A 33 1.52 -6.26 10.11
C ASN A 33 2.89 -6.75 10.62
N GLU A 34 3.36 -7.91 10.16
CA GLU A 34 4.69 -8.41 10.48
C GLU A 34 5.80 -7.45 10.02
N ILE A 35 5.71 -6.96 8.78
CA ILE A 35 6.67 -5.97 8.24
C ILE A 35 6.65 -4.68 9.08
N ARG A 36 5.45 -4.19 9.41
CA ARG A 36 5.31 -3.00 10.26
C ARG A 36 6.00 -3.21 11.62
N ASN A 37 5.78 -4.36 12.25
CA ASN A 37 6.34 -4.67 13.56
C ASN A 37 7.86 -4.89 13.50
N SER A 38 8.38 -5.49 12.43
CA SER A 38 9.83 -5.67 12.25
C SER A 38 10.55 -4.36 11.99
N PHE A 39 9.97 -3.43 11.22
CA PHE A 39 10.54 -2.09 11.07
C PHE A 39 10.54 -1.31 12.38
N LYS A 40 9.46 -1.43 13.17
CA LYS A 40 9.38 -0.79 14.49
C LYS A 40 10.44 -1.33 15.46
N SER A 41 10.66 -2.66 15.50
CA SER A 41 11.67 -3.26 16.36
C SER A 41 13.11 -2.91 15.94
N LEU A 42 13.32 -2.61 14.66
CA LEU A 42 14.58 -2.07 14.14
C LEU A 42 14.77 -0.57 14.42
N GLY A 43 13.84 0.09 15.11
CA GLY A 43 13.89 1.54 15.35
C GLY A 43 13.74 2.37 14.07
N CYS A 44 13.26 1.76 12.98
CA CYS A 44 13.09 2.44 11.71
C CYS A 44 11.78 3.24 11.72
N ASN A 45 11.85 4.50 11.29
CA ASN A 45 10.65 5.27 10.98
C ASN A 45 9.89 4.62 9.81
N MET A 46 8.57 4.58 9.91
CA MET A 46 7.73 3.99 8.87
C MET A 46 7.81 4.83 7.60
N ARG A 47 8.35 4.26 6.51
CA ARG A 47 8.32 4.89 5.20
C ARG A 47 6.87 5.05 4.74
N ILE A 48 6.54 6.15 4.06
CA ILE A 48 5.19 6.43 3.54
C ILE A 48 4.61 5.24 2.76
N LYS A 49 5.44 4.52 2.00
CA LYS A 49 4.99 3.37 1.21
C LYS A 49 4.47 2.22 2.06
N VAL A 50 5.11 1.97 3.20
CA VAL A 50 4.71 0.92 4.14
C VAL A 50 3.49 1.38 4.96
N HIS A 51 3.45 2.67 5.32
CA HIS A 51 2.28 3.25 5.99
C HIS A 51 1.03 3.20 5.10
N TYR A 52 1.15 3.63 3.85
CA TYR A 52 0.10 3.57 2.84
C TYR A 52 -0.38 2.14 2.62
N LEU A 53 0.57 1.20 2.44
CA LEU A 53 0.27 -0.22 2.28
C LEU A 53 -0.56 -0.73 3.46
N HIS A 54 -0.16 -0.41 4.70
CA HIS A 54 -0.85 -0.82 5.92
C HIS A 54 -2.24 -0.18 6.09
N CYS A 55 -2.40 1.10 5.78
CA CYS A 55 -3.65 1.83 5.98
C CYS A 55 -4.71 1.57 4.89
N HIS A 56 -4.31 1.10 3.71
CA HIS A 56 -5.20 0.96 2.55
C HIS A 56 -5.18 -0.45 1.93
N LEU A 57 -4.95 -1.48 2.76
CA LEU A 57 -4.94 -2.89 2.36
C LEU A 57 -6.23 -3.36 1.66
N ASP A 58 -7.36 -2.80 2.07
CA ASP A 58 -8.69 -3.03 1.54
C ASP A 58 -8.84 -2.54 0.10
N ARG A 59 -8.10 -1.49 -0.27
CA ARG A 59 -8.21 -0.82 -1.58
C ARG A 59 -7.50 -1.54 -2.72
N PHE A 60 -6.70 -2.56 -2.41
CA PHE A 60 -5.98 -3.35 -3.42
C PHE A 60 -6.89 -4.43 -4.05
N PRO A 61 -6.99 -4.52 -5.39
CA PRO A 61 -7.76 -5.56 -6.08
C PRO A 61 -7.16 -6.96 -5.85
N LYS A 62 -7.96 -8.01 -6.13
CA LYS A 62 -7.55 -9.41 -5.91
C LYS A 62 -6.41 -9.88 -6.82
N ASN A 63 -6.31 -9.30 -8.02
CA ASN A 63 -5.27 -9.59 -9.02
C ASN A 63 -4.47 -8.31 -9.28
N LEU A 64 -3.22 -8.28 -8.81
CA LEU A 64 -2.35 -7.12 -8.92
C LEU A 64 -1.36 -7.21 -10.09
N GLY A 65 -1.25 -8.37 -10.74
CA GLY A 65 -0.31 -8.61 -11.85
C GLY A 65 -0.34 -7.55 -12.94
N ASP A 66 -1.52 -7.19 -13.45
CA ASP A 66 -1.65 -6.23 -14.57
C ASP A 66 -1.86 -4.78 -14.11
N THR A 67 -2.32 -4.60 -12.86
CA THR A 67 -2.67 -3.28 -12.31
C THR A 67 -1.53 -2.67 -11.48
N SER A 68 -0.59 -3.48 -11.00
CA SER A 68 0.50 -3.07 -10.10
C SER A 68 1.51 -2.16 -10.77
N GLU A 69 1.79 -2.31 -12.06
CA GLU A 69 2.79 -1.48 -12.74
C GLU A 69 2.27 -0.06 -12.97
N GLN A 70 1.03 0.08 -13.46
CA GLN A 70 0.37 1.38 -13.62
C GLN A 70 0.07 2.04 -12.26
N GLN A 71 -0.45 1.31 -11.28
CA GLN A 71 -0.70 1.85 -9.94
C GLN A 71 0.60 2.17 -9.20
N GLY A 72 1.63 1.33 -9.31
CA GLY A 72 2.94 1.53 -8.69
C GLY A 72 3.71 2.70 -9.30
N GLY A 73 3.58 2.91 -10.61
CA GLY A 73 4.11 4.07 -11.32
C GLY A 73 3.41 5.37 -10.89
N ARG A 74 2.07 5.38 -10.86
CA ARG A 74 1.29 6.52 -10.38
C ARG A 74 1.57 6.83 -8.91
N PHE A 75 1.66 5.80 -8.07
CA PHE A 75 2.04 5.94 -6.67
C PHE A 75 3.40 6.61 -6.48
N HIS A 76 4.40 6.27 -7.29
CA HIS A 76 5.69 6.97 -7.29
C HIS A 76 5.57 8.44 -7.70
N GLN A 77 4.79 8.74 -8.74
CA GLN A 77 4.60 10.11 -9.22
C GLN A 77 3.85 10.98 -8.21
N ASP A 78 2.76 10.46 -7.63
CA ASP A 78 1.93 11.19 -6.67
C ASP A 78 2.70 11.46 -5.37
N ILE A 79 3.47 10.48 -4.89
CA ILE A 79 4.36 10.67 -3.74
C ILE A 79 5.44 11.70 -4.03
N LYS A 80 6.13 11.60 -5.18
CA LYS A 80 7.17 12.58 -5.56
C LYS A 80 6.59 14.00 -5.61
N THR A 81 5.43 14.16 -6.22
CA THR A 81 4.73 15.45 -6.33
C THR A 81 4.37 15.99 -4.95
N THR A 82 3.86 15.13 -4.07
CA THR A 82 3.50 15.53 -2.70
C THR A 82 4.76 15.85 -1.88
N GLU A 83 5.85 15.08 -2.02
CA GLU A 83 7.14 15.39 -1.39
C GLU A 83 7.66 16.77 -1.81
N ASP A 84 7.60 17.09 -3.10
CA ASP A 84 8.04 18.38 -3.64
C ASP A 84 7.21 19.54 -3.06
N LEU A 85 5.89 19.37 -2.92
CA LEU A 85 4.98 20.38 -2.34
C LEU A 85 5.31 20.70 -0.87
N TYR A 86 5.76 19.71 -0.10
CA TYR A 86 6.07 19.86 1.32
C TYR A 86 7.59 20.01 1.57
N GLN A 87 8.39 20.17 0.51
CA GLN A 87 9.86 20.32 0.58
C GLN A 87 10.54 19.12 1.27
N GLY A 88 10.04 17.92 1.02
CA GLY A 88 10.50 16.69 1.65
C GLY A 88 10.15 16.58 3.14
N ARG A 89 9.31 17.47 3.68
CA ARG A 89 8.76 17.34 5.04
C ARG A 89 7.66 16.30 5.05
N TRP A 90 7.74 15.43 6.05
CA TRP A 90 6.81 14.33 6.27
C TRP A 90 6.07 14.56 7.58
N ASP A 91 4.88 15.15 7.49
CA ASP A 91 4.00 15.33 8.64
C ASP A 91 2.63 14.70 8.41
N ASN A 92 1.82 14.68 9.48
CA ASN A 92 0.46 14.14 9.41
C ASN A 92 -0.43 14.91 8.42
N HIS A 93 -0.15 16.18 8.14
CA HIS A 93 -0.94 17.00 7.23
C HIS A 93 -0.68 16.60 5.78
N MET A 94 0.58 16.45 5.40
CA MET A 94 0.98 15.91 4.10
C MET A 94 0.33 14.54 3.83
N MET A 95 0.33 13.65 4.81
CA MET A 95 -0.32 12.33 4.69
C MET A 95 -1.83 12.44 4.50
N THR A 96 -2.47 13.38 5.21
CA THR A 96 -3.91 13.62 5.10
C THR A 96 -4.26 14.15 3.71
N ASP A 97 -3.49 15.10 3.20
CA ASP A 97 -3.68 15.71 1.89
C ASP A 97 -3.39 14.73 0.75
N TYR A 98 -2.40 13.85 0.91
CA TYR A 98 -2.15 12.74 0.00
C TYR A 98 -3.33 11.76 -0.03
N CYS A 99 -3.84 11.33 1.12
CA CYS A 99 -5.01 10.46 1.21
C CYS A 99 -6.27 11.11 0.61
N TRP A 100 -6.41 12.43 0.76
CA TRP A 100 -7.50 13.21 0.21
C TRP A 100 -7.43 13.28 -1.32
N SER A 101 -6.26 13.60 -1.88
CA SER A 101 -6.06 13.63 -3.34
C SER A 101 -6.32 12.26 -3.98
N LEU A 102 -5.96 11.17 -3.30
CA LEU A 102 -6.30 9.82 -3.73
C LEU A 102 -7.79 9.52 -3.71
N LYS A 103 -8.59 10.18 -2.86
CA LYS A 103 -10.06 10.02 -2.81
C LYS A 103 -10.72 10.78 -3.96
N GLU A 104 -10.23 11.97 -4.30
CA GLU A 104 -10.76 12.80 -5.38
C GLU A 104 -10.35 12.31 -6.77
N THR A 105 -9.15 11.72 -6.90
CA THR A 105 -8.59 11.28 -8.19
C THR A 105 -8.92 9.85 -8.57
N VAL A 106 -9.76 9.12 -7.81
CA VAL A 106 -10.28 7.81 -8.23
C VAL A 106 -11.18 8.00 -9.44
N PRO A 107 -10.80 7.54 -10.63
CA PRO A 107 -11.71 7.59 -11.76
C PRO A 107 -12.87 6.63 -11.49
N LYS A 108 -14.10 7.01 -11.91
CA LYS A 108 -15.32 6.17 -11.87
C LYS A 108 -15.10 4.71 -12.34
N TYR A 109 -14.06 4.46 -13.14
CA TYR A 109 -13.62 3.12 -13.57
C TYR A 109 -13.37 2.13 -12.42
N ILE A 110 -12.80 2.54 -11.28
CA ILE A 110 -12.57 1.62 -10.15
C ILE A 110 -13.88 1.34 -9.38
N GLN A 111 -14.80 2.31 -9.34
CA GLN A 111 -16.13 2.12 -8.73
C GLN A 111 -16.98 1.12 -9.53
N GLU A 112 -16.95 1.14 -10.87
CA GLU A 112 -17.71 0.18 -11.69
C GLU A 112 -17.23 -1.27 -11.52
N MET A 113 -15.94 -1.50 -11.27
CA MET A 113 -15.42 -2.83 -10.94
C MET A 113 -15.81 -3.30 -9.54
N SER A 114 -16.06 -2.38 -8.60
CA SER A 114 -16.54 -2.69 -7.25
C SER A 114 -18.07 -2.86 -7.19
N LEU A 115 -18.83 -2.11 -8.00
CA LEU A 115 -20.30 -2.12 -7.99
C LEU A 115 -20.91 -3.26 -8.83
N LYS A 116 -20.17 -3.88 -9.76
CA LYS A 116 -20.61 -5.10 -10.47
C LYS A 116 -20.70 -6.35 -9.57
N ARG A 117 -20.50 -6.22 -8.25
CA ARG A 117 -20.60 -7.32 -7.28
C ARG A 117 -21.50 -7.03 -6.07
N SER A 118 -22.57 -6.24 -6.22
CA SER A 118 -23.70 -6.35 -5.28
C SER A 118 -24.73 -7.34 -5.84
N PHE A 119 -24.84 -8.50 -5.19
CA PHE A 119 -25.86 -9.50 -5.48
C PHE A 119 -27.26 -8.97 -5.17
N ARG A 120 -28.23 -9.37 -6.00
CA ARG A 120 -29.66 -9.37 -5.67
C ARG A 120 -29.86 -10.08 -4.33
N SER A 121 -30.54 -9.41 -3.41
CA SER A 121 -31.12 -10.05 -2.22
C SER A 121 -32.36 -10.84 -2.63
N VAL A 122 -32.41 -12.12 -2.23
CA VAL A 122 -33.66 -12.87 -2.02
C VAL A 122 -34.20 -12.45 -0.66
#